data_AF-A0A0L9UEM6-F1
#
_entry.id   AF-A0A0L9UEM6-F1
#
_cell.length_a   1.000
_cell.length_b   1.000
_cell.length_c   1.000
_cell.angle_alpha   90.00
_cell.angle_beta   90.00
_cell.angle_gamma   90.00
#
_symmetry.space_group_name_H-M   'P 1'
#
loop_
_entity.id
_entity.type
_entity.pdbx_description
1 polymer ?
#
loop_
_entity_poly.entity_id
_entity_poly.type
_entity_poly.pdbx_seq_one_letter_code
_entity_poly.pdbx_strand_id
1 'polypeptide(L)'
;MKKYMMLSMMISGPKHPENDIDVYLSPLVEDLKLLWVDGVEIFDAFASETFVMRAMVFCTINDFPTYGNLSGYSVKGHKACPICEENTATH
;
A
#
# COMPACT_ATOMS: atom_id res chain seq x y z
N MET A 1 -19.67 1.00 -15.45
CA MET A 1 -18.83 0.61 -14.29
C MET A 1 -18.21 1.87 -13.71
N LYS A 2 -18.77 2.41 -12.62
CA LYS A 2 -18.12 3.50 -11.86
C LYS A 2 -16.90 2.87 -11.15
N LYS A 3 -15.71 3.39 -11.42
CA LYS A 3 -14.50 3.01 -10.67
C LYS A 3 -14.48 3.87 -9.41
N TYR A 4 -14.88 3.29 -8.27
CA TYR A 4 -14.71 3.93 -6.98
C TYR A 4 -13.24 3.79 -6.57
N MET A 5 -12.42 4.79 -6.87
CA MET A 5 -11.05 4.87 -6.38
C MET A 5 -11.06 5.63 -5.06
N MET A 6 -10.66 4.96 -3.97
CA MET A 6 -10.39 5.61 -2.69
C MET A 6 -8.90 5.89 -2.59
N LEU A 7 -8.54 7.12 -2.23
CA LEU A 7 -7.17 7.51 -1.95
C LEU A 7 -6.99 7.61 -0.43
N SER A 8 -6.09 6.80 0.12
CA SER A 8 -5.67 6.86 1.53
C SER A 8 -4.26 7.42 1.62
N MET A 9 -4.01 8.34 2.55
CA MET A 9 -2.69 8.93 2.81
C MET A 9 -2.24 8.58 4.22
N MET A 10 -1.05 8.01 4.35
CA MET A 10 -0.42 7.77 5.65
C MET A 10 0.48 8.95 6.00
N ILE A 11 0.26 9.57 7.16
CA ILE A 11 1.05 10.70 7.66
C ILE A 11 1.86 10.18 8.85
N SER A 12 3.19 10.14 8.70
CA SER A 12 4.08 9.77 9.81
C SER A 12 4.09 10.85 10.89
N GLY A 13 4.13 10.43 12.16
CA GLY A 13 4.35 11.33 13.28
C GLY A 13 5.75 11.96 13.27
N PRO A 14 6.04 12.92 14.17
CA PRO A 14 7.29 13.68 14.20
C PRO A 14 8.55 12.84 14.47
N LYS A 15 8.40 11.59 14.95
CA LYS A 15 9.49 10.61 15.00
C LYS A 15 9.34 9.73 13.78
N HIS A 16 10.35 9.78 12.90
CA HIS A 16 10.41 8.97 11.69
C HIS A 16 10.37 7.47 12.07
N PRO A 17 9.32 6.72 11.72
CA PRO A 17 9.29 5.29 11.96
C PRO A 17 9.90 4.62 10.74
N GLU A 18 11.22 4.81 10.51
CA GLU A 18 11.90 4.07 9.44
C GLU A 18 11.76 2.54 9.65
N ASN A 19 11.55 2.11 10.90
CA ASN A 19 11.44 0.69 11.27
C ASN A 19 10.04 0.21 11.68
N ASP A 20 9.07 1.10 11.94
CA ASP A 20 7.74 0.67 12.47
C ASP A 20 6.61 0.79 11.43
N ILE A 21 6.93 1.03 10.15
CA ILE A 21 5.92 1.16 9.08
C ILE A 21 5.08 -0.12 8.93
N ASP A 22 5.67 -1.28 9.20
CA ASP A 22 5.01 -2.57 9.24
C ASP A 22 3.94 -2.64 10.33
N VAL A 23 4.20 -2.08 11.51
CA VAL A 23 3.21 -1.97 12.61
C VAL A 23 2.00 -1.15 12.18
N TYR A 24 2.23 -0.03 11.48
CA TYR A 24 1.14 0.81 10.97
C TYR A 24 0.34 0.15 9.84
N LEU A 25 0.98 -0.68 9.03
CA LEU A 25 0.34 -1.36 7.91
C LEU A 25 -0.36 -2.65 8.29
N SER A 26 0.00 -3.29 9.40
CA SER A 26 -0.60 -4.56 9.81
C SER A 26 -2.14 -4.52 9.85
N PRO A 27 -2.79 -3.53 10.48
CA PRO A 27 -4.26 -3.45 10.48
C PRO A 27 -4.83 -3.27 9.07
N LEU A 28 -4.18 -2.45 8.24
CA LEU A 28 -4.60 -2.23 6.85
C LEU A 28 -4.51 -3.52 6.02
N VAL A 29 -3.46 -4.32 6.22
CA VAL A 29 -3.29 -5.62 5.54
C VAL A 29 -4.37 -6.60 5.98
N GLU A 30 -4.73 -6.63 7.27
CA GLU A 30 -5.82 -7.46 7.79
C GLU A 30 -7.17 -7.05 7.20
N ASP A 31 -7.47 -5.75 7.17
CA ASP A 31 -8.70 -5.22 6.57
C ASP A 31 -8.78 -5.53 5.07
N LEU A 32 -7.67 -5.38 4.35
CA LEU A 32 -7.61 -5.72 2.92
C LEU A 32 -7.83 -7.22 2.67
N LYS A 33 -7.31 -8.09 3.53
CA LYS A 33 -7.58 -9.54 3.46
C LYS A 33 -9.06 -9.83 3.70
N LEU A 34 -9.66 -9.22 4.72
CA LEU A 34 -11.09 -9.35 5.02
C LEU A 34 -11.94 -8.89 3.82
N LEU A 35 -11.65 -7.70 3.30
CA LEU A 35 -12.33 -7.12 2.15
C LEU A 35 -12.16 -7.95 0.87
N TRP A 36 -11.02 -8.61 0.69
CA TRP A 36 -10.76 -9.42 -0.50
C TRP A 36 -11.38 -10.82 -0.42
N VAL A 37 -11.25 -11.51 0.72
CA VAL A 37 -11.64 -12.92 0.88
C VAL A 37 -13.14 -13.05 1.15
N ASP A 38 -13.63 -12.38 2.18
CA ASP A 38 -15.02 -12.49 2.63
C ASP A 38 -15.87 -11.33 2.11
N GLY A 39 -15.28 -10.14 2.05
CA GLY A 39 -15.98 -8.88 1.84
C GLY A 39 -16.67 -8.40 3.11
N VAL A 40 -17.14 -7.16 3.10
CA VAL A 40 -17.85 -6.55 4.25
C VAL A 40 -19.19 -6.02 3.77
N GLU A 41 -20.24 -6.25 4.55
CA GLU A 41 -21.58 -5.74 4.27
C GLU A 41 -21.62 -4.22 4.51
N ILE A 42 -21.97 -3.46 3.47
CA ILE A 42 -22.00 -1.99 3.48
C ILE A 42 -23.30 -1.49 2.88
N PHE A 43 -23.86 -0.44 3.48
CA PHE A 43 -25.03 0.26 2.97
C PHE A 43 -24.62 1.33 1.95
N ASP A 44 -25.11 1.22 0.71
CA ASP A 44 -25.03 2.27 -0.28
C ASP A 44 -26.20 3.25 -0.10
N ALA A 45 -25.91 4.44 0.44
CA ALA A 45 -26.92 5.48 0.62
C ALA A 45 -27.49 6.01 -0.70
N PHE A 46 -26.76 5.93 -1.81
CA PHE A 46 -27.23 6.38 -3.12
C PHE A 46 -28.27 5.41 -3.71
N ALA A 47 -27.99 4.11 -3.65
CA ALA A 47 -28.92 3.07 -4.09
C ALA A 47 -29.95 2.69 -3.02
N SER A 48 -29.77 3.13 -1.77
CA SER A 48 -30.57 2.75 -0.60
C SER A 48 -30.66 1.24 -0.40
N GLU A 49 -29.55 0.55 -0.66
CA GLU A 49 -29.45 -0.91 -0.55
C GLU A 49 -28.17 -1.33 0.18
N THR A 50 -28.16 -2.57 0.66
CA THR A 50 -26.99 -3.16 1.29
C THR A 50 -26.33 -4.13 0.32
N PHE A 51 -25.01 -4.08 0.21
CA PHE A 51 -24.24 -4.98 -0.66
C PHE A 51 -22.94 -5.41 0.04
N VAL A 52 -22.37 -6.53 -0.42
CA VAL A 52 -21.06 -6.99 0.05
C VAL A 52 -19.98 -6.25 -0.75
N MET A 53 -19.26 -5.34 -0.08
CA MET A 53 -18.13 -4.63 -0.66
C MET A 53 -16.88 -5.52 -0.63
N ARG A 54 -16.20 -5.59 -1.78
CA ARG A 54 -14.85 -6.13 -1.91
C ARG A 54 -13.91 -5.07 -2.44
N ALA A 55 -12.70 -5.02 -1.91
CA ALA A 55 -11.70 -4.03 -2.29
C ALA A 55 -10.31 -4.65 -2.39
N MET A 56 -9.45 -4.05 -3.21
CA MET A 56 -8.04 -4.41 -3.34
C MET A 56 -7.20 -3.16 -3.57
N VAL A 57 -5.93 -3.22 -3.20
CA VAL A 57 -4.96 -2.18 -3.54
C VAL A 57 -4.54 -2.33 -5.00
N PHE A 58 -4.72 -1.27 -5.77
CA PHE A 58 -4.29 -1.23 -7.17
C PHE A 58 -2.81 -0.83 -7.30
N CYS A 59 -2.41 0.25 -6.62
CA CYS A 59 -1.03 0.71 -6.56
C CYS A 59 -0.77 1.52 -5.27
N THR A 60 0.50 1.63 -4.90
CA THR A 60 0.99 2.50 -3.83
C THR A 60 1.89 3.57 -4.42
N ILE A 61 1.72 4.83 -4.00
CA ILE A 61 2.61 5.93 -4.38
C ILE A 61 3.55 6.16 -3.20
N ASN A 62 4.83 5.84 -3.38
CA ASN A 62 5.84 5.92 -2.33
C ASN A 62 7.02 6.74 -2.84
N ASP A 63 7.74 7.40 -1.92
CA ASP A 63 9.08 7.88 -2.23
C ASP A 63 10.08 6.72 -2.30
N PHE A 64 11.30 7.02 -2.74
CA PHE A 64 12.30 5.97 -3.00
C PHE A 64 12.74 5.21 -1.74
N PRO A 65 12.98 5.86 -0.57
CA PRO A 65 13.28 5.14 0.66
C PRO A 65 12.11 4.24 1.12
N THR A 66 10.88 4.75 1.10
CA THR A 66 9.69 3.99 1.53
C THR A 66 9.44 2.80 0.61
N TYR A 67 9.71 2.94 -0.70
CA TYR A 67 9.64 1.83 -1.64
C TYR A 67 10.50 0.65 -1.19
N GLY A 68 11.73 0.88 -0.74
CA GLY A 68 12.61 -0.18 -0.24
C GLY A 68 12.03 -0.92 0.96
N ASN A 69 11.49 -0.16 1.93
CA ASN A 69 10.86 -0.73 3.12
C ASN A 69 9.62 -1.57 2.79
N LEU A 70 8.78 -1.12 1.86
CA LEU A 70 7.52 -1.80 1.52
C LEU A 70 7.69 -2.98 0.58
N SER A 71 8.62 -2.90 -0.37
CA SER A 71 8.84 -3.94 -1.38
C SER A 71 9.88 -4.98 -0.96
N GLY A 72 10.67 -4.68 0.08
CA GLY A 72 11.88 -5.43 0.41
C GLY A 72 13.02 -5.22 -0.61
N TYR A 73 12.85 -4.27 -1.54
CA TYR A 73 13.85 -3.97 -2.56
C TYR A 73 15.04 -3.23 -1.94
N SER A 74 16.25 -3.60 -2.36
CA SER A 74 17.44 -2.87 -1.93
C SER A 74 17.46 -1.49 -2.58
N VAL A 75 17.33 -0.43 -1.78
CA VAL A 75 17.42 0.96 -2.27
C VAL A 75 18.79 1.60 -2.05
N LYS A 76 19.79 0.78 -1.64
CA LYS A 76 21.17 1.20 -1.38
C LYS A 76 22.16 0.17 -1.98
N GLY A 77 23.34 0.62 -2.39
CA GLY A 77 24.41 -0.26 -2.92
C GLY A 77 24.18 -0.75 -4.35
N HIS A 78 24.75 -1.90 -4.69
CA HIS A 78 24.58 -2.51 -6.02
C HIS A 78 23.12 -2.95 -6.21
N LYS A 79 22.56 -2.71 -7.40
CA LYS A 79 21.14 -2.91 -7.75
C LYS A 79 20.17 -1.99 -7.01
N ALA A 80 20.63 -0.87 -6.43
CA ALA A 80 19.77 0.09 -5.72
C ALA A 80 18.61 0.63 -6.57
N CYS A 81 18.82 0.79 -7.87
CA CYS A 81 17.81 1.31 -8.78
C CYS A 81 16.98 0.15 -9.38
N PRO A 82 15.65 0.10 -9.15
CA PRO A 82 14.78 -0.94 -9.69
C PRO A 82 14.60 -0.86 -11.22
N ILE A 83 15.04 0.24 -11.85
CA ILE A 83 15.00 0.40 -13.31
C ILE A 83 16.31 -0.05 -13.93
N CYS A 84 17.44 0.26 -13.28
CA CYS A 84 18.76 -0.04 -13.82
C CYS A 84 19.22 -1.45 -13.46
N GLU A 85 18.77 -1.99 -12.32
CA GLU A 85 19.13 -3.30 -11.75
C GLU A 85 20.64 -3.60 -11.91
N GLU A 86 21.00 -4.58 -12.75
CA GLU A 86 22.37 -5.03 -12.97
C GLU A 86 23.27 -3.99 -13.66
N ASN A 87 22.67 -3.00 -14.34
CA ASN A 87 23.39 -1.90 -14.98
C ASN A 87 23.78 -0.78 -14.01
N THR A 88 23.52 -0.94 -12.71
CA THR A 88 24.07 -0.03 -11.69
C THR A 88 25.58 -0.25 -11.57
N ALA A 89 26.34 0.54 -12.34
CA ALA A 89 27.78 0.60 -12.23
C ALA A 89 28.19 1.00 -10.81
N THR A 90 28.94 0.14 -10.13
CA THR A 90 29.65 0.48 -8.90
C THR A 90 30.94 1.21 -9.30
N HIS A 91 31.05 2.49 -8.93
CA HIS A 91 32.34 3.18 -8.89
C HIS A 91 33.02 2.95 -7.55
#